data_AF-A0A544YX15-F1
#
_entry.id   AF-A0A544YX15-F1
#
_cell.length_a   1.000
_cell.length_b   1.000
_cell.length_c   1.000
_cell.angle_alpha   90.00
_cell.angle_beta   90.00
_cell.angle_gamma   90.00
#
_symmetry.space_group_name_H-M   'P 1'
#
loop_
_entity.id
_entity.type
_entity.pdbx_description
1 polymer ?
#
loop_
_entity_poly.entity_id
_entity_poly.type
_entity_poly.pdbx_seq_one_letter_code
_entity_poly.pdbx_strand_id
1 'polypeptide(L)'
;MRFSKFLACAASGVAVASAASMTAAHPANAKLGPYTGDHWGVIYRNTSGDPSAVLRGGPYGRTSDAPAAKQPPPYGIGSLGLIVGGNTDHIQFGNETDFANIPLADIDTLTYWIFTGADADVFPTINRPNLNLEVDPNRPETGNYSSLVYLPNTSVAPSAPSTPLPNVWQQYDASAEGSRWYMTRPGTLTTCTQANPCSFAELKALLPDAVITYSIAINKGSNDGPFHGAVDGLRINDAVYDFEPLGVKTLFDGTLASADVSPPSESEPSEKPQPRLRPKSADAPESGTAVEADPSPSAARLTARLHAHVGAGLAARL
;
A
#
# COMPACT_ATOMS: atom_id res chain seq x y z
N MET A 1 -19.09 -71.63 50.01
CA MET A 1 -19.44 -70.20 50.18
C MET A 1 -19.13 -69.52 48.84
N ARG A 2 -20.09 -69.17 47.95
CA ARG A 2 -20.94 -67.95 47.92
C ARG A 2 -20.10 -66.71 48.30
N PHE A 3 -19.87 -65.65 47.53
CA PHE A 3 -20.63 -64.88 46.51
C PHE A 3 -19.62 -64.00 45.71
N SER A 4 -19.74 -63.82 44.39
CA SER A 4 -20.34 -62.67 43.65
C SER A 4 -19.35 -61.65 43.07
N LYS A 5 -19.52 -61.43 41.76
CA LYS A 5 -19.05 -60.32 40.93
C LYS A 5 -19.64 -58.99 41.41
N PHE A 6 -18.93 -57.87 41.22
CA PHE A 6 -19.53 -56.63 40.71
C PHE A 6 -18.51 -55.80 39.90
N LEU A 7 -18.93 -55.46 38.68
CA LEU A 7 -18.41 -54.43 37.79
C LEU A 7 -18.76 -53.04 38.36
N ALA A 8 -17.89 -52.05 38.16
CA ALA A 8 -18.28 -50.64 38.15
C ALA A 8 -17.58 -49.91 37.00
N CYS A 9 -18.38 -49.10 36.30
CA CYS A 9 -18.11 -48.41 35.05
C CYS A 9 -18.15 -46.89 35.28
N ALA A 10 -17.49 -46.13 34.39
CA ALA A 10 -17.68 -44.70 34.07
C ALA A 10 -17.21 -43.68 35.15
N ALA A 11 -16.77 -42.46 34.80
CA ALA A 11 -16.93 -41.68 33.57
C ALA A 11 -15.74 -40.71 33.36
N SER A 12 -15.33 -40.52 32.10
CA SER A 12 -14.43 -39.45 31.66
C SER A 12 -15.24 -38.19 31.40
N GLY A 13 -14.89 -37.08 32.05
CA GLY A 13 -15.44 -35.75 31.77
C GLY A 13 -14.63 -35.04 30.68
N VAL A 14 -15.28 -34.71 29.58
CA VAL A 14 -14.74 -33.82 28.53
C VAL A 14 -15.27 -32.40 28.82
N ALA A 15 -14.36 -31.47 29.08
CA ALA A 15 -14.69 -30.05 29.18
C ALA A 15 -14.70 -29.44 27.77
N VAL A 16 -15.86 -28.95 27.34
CA VAL A 16 -16.03 -28.19 26.09
C VAL A 16 -15.82 -26.71 26.42
N ALA A 17 -14.73 -26.12 25.94
CA ALA A 17 -14.50 -24.68 26.01
C ALA A 17 -15.22 -24.00 24.83
N SER A 18 -16.27 -23.24 25.12
CA SER A 18 -16.97 -22.41 24.14
C SER A 18 -16.19 -21.12 23.90
N ALA A 19 -15.67 -20.91 22.69
CA ALA A 19 -15.08 -19.64 22.28
C ALA A 19 -16.18 -18.63 21.94
N ALA A 20 -16.27 -17.56 22.72
CA ALA A 20 -17.15 -16.43 22.43
C ALA A 20 -16.58 -15.65 21.23
N SER A 21 -17.36 -15.57 20.15
CA SER A 21 -17.04 -14.72 19.00
C SER A 21 -17.31 -13.27 19.37
N MET A 22 -16.25 -12.47 19.56
CA MET A 22 -16.37 -11.01 19.62
C MET A 22 -16.53 -10.46 18.21
N THR A 23 -17.77 -10.17 17.81
CA THR A 23 -18.06 -9.30 16.68
C THR A 23 -17.67 -7.87 17.04
N ALA A 24 -16.54 -7.40 16.53
CA ALA A 24 -16.19 -5.98 16.53
C ALA A 24 -17.23 -5.22 15.69
N ALA A 25 -17.95 -4.30 16.32
CA ALA A 25 -18.83 -3.37 15.64
C ALA A 25 -17.99 -2.44 14.76
N HIS A 26 -18.33 -2.34 13.48
CA HIS A 26 -17.77 -1.32 12.60
C HIS A 26 -18.44 0.02 12.92
N PRO A 27 -17.69 1.09 13.25
CA PRO A 27 -18.31 2.40 13.45
C PRO A 27 -18.83 2.93 12.11
N ALA A 28 -20.12 3.21 12.05
CA ALA A 28 -20.75 3.93 10.95
C ALA A 28 -20.44 5.44 11.06
N ASN A 29 -20.15 6.06 9.91
CA ASN A 29 -20.00 7.51 9.70
C ASN A 29 -18.85 8.20 10.49
N ALA A 30 -17.61 7.94 10.06
CA ALA A 30 -16.51 8.84 10.36
C ALA A 30 -16.69 10.15 9.58
N LYS A 31 -16.90 11.26 10.30
CA LYS A 31 -16.70 12.62 9.79
C LYS A 31 -15.29 12.67 9.17
N LEU A 32 -15.17 13.05 7.89
CA LEU A 32 -13.85 13.15 7.24
C LEU A 32 -12.98 14.07 8.11
N GLY A 33 -11.91 13.51 8.67
CA GLY A 33 -10.95 14.24 9.49
C GLY A 33 -10.19 15.27 8.66
N PRO A 34 -9.42 16.16 9.30
CA PRO A 34 -8.43 16.96 8.57
C PRO A 34 -7.47 16.04 7.81
N TYR A 35 -7.02 16.49 6.65
CA TYR A 35 -5.93 15.83 5.92
C TYR A 35 -4.70 15.69 6.83
N THR A 36 -4.06 14.52 6.83
CA THR A 36 -2.87 14.25 7.66
C THR A 36 -1.70 13.76 6.81
N GLY A 37 -0.46 14.04 7.22
CA GLY A 37 0.73 13.56 6.51
C GLY A 37 1.24 14.56 5.49
N ASP A 38 1.62 15.74 5.98
CA ASP A 38 2.36 16.72 5.21
C ASP A 38 3.65 16.05 4.68
N HIS A 39 4.00 16.29 3.42
CA HIS A 39 5.17 15.74 2.71
C HIS A 39 5.02 14.35 2.07
N TRP A 40 3.91 13.62 2.25
CA TRP A 40 3.66 12.40 1.47
C TRP A 40 2.96 12.69 0.16
N GLY A 41 3.54 12.26 -0.96
CA GLY A 41 2.96 12.51 -2.27
C GLY A 41 3.66 11.80 -3.42
N VAL A 42 3.17 12.07 -4.64
CA VAL A 42 3.84 11.65 -5.87
C VAL A 42 5.14 12.44 -6.01
N ILE A 43 6.23 11.70 -6.19
CA ILE A 43 7.56 12.26 -6.42
C ILE A 43 7.70 12.58 -7.91
N TYR A 44 7.46 13.83 -8.27
CA TYR A 44 7.38 14.23 -9.68
C TYR A 44 8.69 14.05 -10.46
N ARG A 45 9.86 14.20 -9.84
CA ARG A 45 11.15 14.00 -10.54
C ARG A 45 11.38 12.54 -10.99
N ASN A 46 10.70 11.59 -10.34
CA ASN A 46 10.83 10.14 -10.56
C ASN A 46 9.48 9.54 -11.01
N THR A 47 8.69 10.33 -11.74
CA THR A 47 7.41 9.90 -12.32
C THR A 47 7.37 10.27 -13.80
N SER A 48 6.98 9.32 -14.66
CA SER A 48 6.88 9.51 -16.11
C SER A 48 5.78 8.63 -16.71
N GLY A 49 5.30 8.99 -17.90
CA GLY A 49 4.18 8.32 -18.56
C GLY A 49 2.84 8.72 -17.94
N ASP A 50 1.87 7.80 -17.95
CA ASP A 50 0.51 8.02 -17.42
C ASP A 50 0.14 7.15 -16.18
N PRO A 51 1.04 6.95 -15.19
CA PRO A 51 0.70 6.19 -14.00
C PRO A 51 -0.12 7.01 -13.01
N SER A 52 -0.74 6.32 -12.06
CA SER A 52 -1.53 6.92 -10.99
C SER A 52 -1.19 6.32 -9.63
N ALA A 53 -1.03 7.20 -8.64
CA ALA A 53 -0.90 6.87 -7.23
C ALA A 53 -1.94 7.67 -6.44
N VAL A 54 -2.84 6.99 -5.74
CA VAL A 54 -3.98 7.60 -5.07
C VAL A 54 -4.19 6.95 -3.72
N LEU A 55 -4.29 7.77 -2.68
CA LEU A 55 -4.76 7.35 -1.38
C LEU A 55 -6.25 7.04 -1.43
N ARG A 56 -6.65 5.83 -1.03
CA ARG A 56 -8.01 5.31 -1.27
C ARG A 56 -8.44 4.34 -0.17
N GLY A 57 -9.74 4.04 -0.12
CA GLY A 57 -10.25 2.95 0.72
C GLY A 57 -10.00 1.57 0.11
N GLY A 58 -9.80 0.57 0.96
CA GLY A 58 -9.43 -0.79 0.56
C GLY A 58 -8.12 -0.82 -0.23
N PRO A 59 -7.90 -1.80 -1.13
CA PRO A 59 -8.77 -2.93 -1.42
C PRO A 59 -8.87 -3.92 -0.25
N TYR A 60 -9.93 -4.72 -0.25
CA TYR A 60 -10.04 -5.88 0.63
C TYR A 60 -9.55 -7.12 -0.11
N GLY A 61 -8.83 -8.00 0.59
CA GLY A 61 -8.33 -9.27 0.07
C GLY A 61 -9.25 -10.46 0.26
N ARG A 62 -8.98 -11.51 -0.53
CA ARG A 62 -9.72 -12.77 -0.59
C ARG A 62 -8.82 -13.92 -0.13
N THR A 63 -8.88 -14.24 1.15
CA THR A 63 -8.12 -15.35 1.76
C THR A 63 -8.85 -16.70 1.67
N SER A 64 -9.98 -16.76 0.97
CA SER A 64 -10.79 -17.97 0.75
C SER A 64 -11.54 -17.84 -0.57
N ASP A 65 -12.12 -18.95 -1.05
CA ASP A 65 -12.94 -19.00 -2.28
C ASP A 65 -14.31 -18.31 -2.14
N ALA A 66 -14.60 -17.70 -0.98
CA ALA A 66 -15.84 -16.98 -0.78
C ALA A 66 -15.98 -15.78 -1.74
N PRO A 67 -17.19 -15.50 -2.28
CA PRO A 67 -17.41 -14.39 -3.19
C PRO A 67 -17.14 -13.00 -2.62
N ALA A 68 -17.12 -12.83 -1.30
CA ALA A 68 -16.81 -11.56 -0.65
C ALA A 68 -15.32 -11.47 -0.27
N ALA A 69 -14.66 -10.37 -0.64
CA ALA A 69 -13.37 -10.02 -0.07
C ALA A 69 -13.55 -9.52 1.37
N LYS A 70 -12.71 -9.99 2.29
CA LYS A 70 -12.88 -9.77 3.74
C LYS A 70 -11.60 -9.41 4.48
N GLN A 71 -10.43 -9.63 3.90
CA GLN A 71 -9.17 -9.22 4.53
C GLN A 71 -9.04 -7.70 4.35
N PRO A 72 -9.18 -6.89 5.41
CA PRO A 72 -9.01 -5.44 5.28
C PRO A 72 -7.56 -5.09 4.92
N PRO A 73 -7.30 -3.83 4.52
CA PRO A 73 -5.96 -3.28 4.61
C PRO A 73 -5.35 -3.52 5.99
N PRO A 74 -4.03 -3.77 6.08
CA PRO A 74 -3.36 -4.10 7.34
C PRO A 74 -3.45 -3.01 8.40
N TYR A 75 -3.45 -1.74 8.00
CA TYR A 75 -3.61 -0.60 8.90
C TYR A 75 -4.84 0.21 8.48
N GLY A 76 -5.82 0.28 9.39
CA GLY A 76 -7.05 1.03 9.18
C GLY A 76 -7.92 0.56 8.01
N ILE A 77 -8.39 1.51 7.19
CA ILE A 77 -9.34 1.24 6.09
C ILE A 77 -8.79 1.57 4.71
N GLY A 78 -7.62 2.20 4.66
CA GLY A 78 -7.06 2.79 3.46
C GLY A 78 -5.89 2.01 2.87
N SER A 79 -5.40 2.49 1.74
CA SER A 79 -4.07 2.18 1.25
C SER A 79 -3.62 3.20 0.20
N LEU A 80 -2.36 3.10 -0.21
CA LEU A 80 -1.86 3.70 -1.44
C LEU A 80 -2.20 2.80 -2.63
N GLY A 81 -3.19 3.19 -3.43
CA GLY A 81 -3.50 2.52 -4.69
C GLY A 81 -2.55 2.93 -5.80
N LEU A 82 -2.06 1.96 -6.59
CA LEU A 82 -1.19 2.18 -7.75
C LEU A 82 -1.81 1.58 -9.01
N ILE A 83 -1.78 2.35 -10.09
CA ILE A 83 -2.11 1.92 -11.45
C ILE A 83 -0.95 2.34 -12.37
N VAL A 84 -0.32 1.35 -12.99
CA VAL A 84 0.78 1.54 -13.94
C VAL A 84 0.45 0.76 -15.20
N GLY A 85 0.38 1.43 -16.35
CA GLY A 85 -0.16 0.89 -17.59
C GLY A 85 0.82 0.02 -18.36
N GLY A 86 2.13 0.22 -18.21
CA GLY A 86 3.12 -0.61 -18.88
C GLY A 86 4.57 -0.19 -18.68
N ASN A 87 5.44 -0.65 -19.58
CA ASN A 87 6.90 -0.52 -19.45
C ASN A 87 7.43 0.92 -19.58
N THR A 88 6.67 1.83 -20.17
CA THR A 88 7.06 3.24 -20.31
C THR A 88 6.68 4.08 -19.10
N ASP A 89 5.79 3.57 -18.24
CA ASP A 89 5.33 4.29 -17.07
C ASP A 89 6.28 4.08 -15.90
N HIS A 90 6.42 5.10 -15.08
CA HIS A 90 7.19 5.06 -13.83
C HIS A 90 6.47 5.92 -12.81
N ILE A 91 6.24 5.40 -11.61
CA ILE A 91 5.76 6.22 -10.50
C ILE A 91 6.54 5.98 -9.22
N GLN A 92 6.74 7.06 -8.47
CA GLN A 92 7.15 7.02 -7.08
C GLN A 92 6.17 7.81 -6.23
N PHE A 93 5.77 7.23 -5.11
CA PHE A 93 5.02 7.89 -4.06
C PHE A 93 5.79 7.75 -2.75
N GLY A 94 6.09 8.87 -2.10
CA GLY A 94 6.96 8.85 -0.94
C GLY A 94 6.99 10.17 -0.21
N ASN A 95 7.99 10.30 0.67
CA ASN A 95 8.26 11.50 1.44
C ASN A 95 9.65 12.02 1.09
N GLU A 96 9.70 13.27 0.63
CA GLU A 96 10.92 13.92 0.14
C GLU A 96 11.61 14.82 1.18
N THR A 97 11.13 14.85 2.42
CA THR A 97 11.53 15.86 3.41
C THR A 97 11.94 15.23 4.72
N ASP A 98 11.12 14.38 5.31
CA ASP A 98 11.24 14.02 6.73
C ASP A 98 12.36 13.00 7.01
N PHE A 99 12.83 12.31 5.98
CA PHE A 99 13.85 11.26 6.13
C PHE A 99 15.28 11.73 5.83
N ALA A 100 15.47 12.98 5.40
CA ALA A 100 16.79 13.48 5.03
C ALA A 100 17.78 13.40 6.19
N ASN A 101 19.03 13.02 5.88
CA ASN A 101 20.16 12.85 6.81
C ASN A 101 20.01 11.71 7.83
N ILE A 102 18.98 10.86 7.74
CA ILE A 102 18.94 9.64 8.54
C ILE A 102 20.06 8.71 8.07
N PRO A 103 20.98 8.27 8.96
CA PRO A 103 21.98 7.28 8.60
C PRO A 103 21.31 5.98 8.17
N LEU A 104 21.78 5.39 7.07
CA LEU A 104 21.34 4.07 6.62
C LEU A 104 21.61 3.01 7.70
N ALA A 105 22.68 3.20 8.47
CA ALA A 105 23.04 2.39 9.63
C ALA A 105 21.93 2.34 10.70
N ASP A 106 21.12 3.39 10.83
CA ASP A 106 20.08 3.53 11.86
C ASP A 106 18.72 2.96 11.42
N ILE A 107 18.62 2.47 10.19
CA ILE A 107 17.41 1.81 9.68
C ILE A 107 17.56 0.30 9.91
N ASP A 108 16.83 -0.23 10.89
CA ASP A 108 16.89 -1.64 11.29
C ASP A 108 15.67 -2.43 10.82
N THR A 109 14.51 -1.78 10.75
CA THR A 109 13.26 -2.41 10.27
C THR A 109 12.71 -1.64 9.08
N LEU A 110 12.46 -2.36 7.98
CA LEU A 110 11.77 -1.87 6.79
C LEU A 110 10.75 -2.92 6.36
N THR A 111 9.48 -2.71 6.69
CA THR A 111 8.41 -3.61 6.24
C THR A 111 7.31 -2.85 5.55
N TYR A 112 6.59 -3.48 4.65
CA TYR A 112 5.40 -2.91 4.04
C TYR A 112 4.50 -4.02 3.52
N TRP A 113 3.24 -3.70 3.31
CA TRP A 113 2.28 -4.65 2.79
C TRP A 113 1.97 -4.36 1.34
N ILE A 114 1.85 -5.42 0.54
CA ILE A 114 1.49 -5.32 -0.87
C ILE A 114 0.22 -6.12 -1.10
N PHE A 115 -0.72 -5.50 -1.80
CA PHE A 115 -1.85 -6.14 -2.46
C PHE A 115 -1.61 -6.09 -3.96
N THR A 116 -1.61 -7.25 -4.62
CA THR A 116 -1.53 -7.33 -6.08
C THR A 116 -2.85 -7.84 -6.63
N GLY A 117 -3.57 -6.98 -7.35
CA GLY A 117 -4.83 -7.33 -7.99
C GLY A 117 -4.57 -7.98 -9.35
N ALA A 118 -4.85 -9.27 -9.46
CA ALA A 118 -4.61 -10.02 -10.68
C ALA A 118 -5.36 -11.36 -10.70
N ASP A 119 -5.61 -11.87 -11.90
CA ASP A 119 -6.00 -13.27 -12.07
C ASP A 119 -4.81 -14.20 -11.78
N ALA A 120 -5.10 -15.44 -11.38
CA ALA A 120 -4.11 -16.38 -10.87
C ALA A 120 -3.04 -16.77 -11.90
N ASP A 121 -3.38 -16.77 -13.19
CA ASP A 121 -2.48 -17.08 -14.31
C ASP A 121 -1.57 -15.90 -14.67
N VAL A 122 -2.03 -14.66 -14.46
CA VAL A 122 -1.24 -13.44 -14.74
C VAL A 122 -0.34 -13.08 -13.56
N PHE A 123 -0.80 -13.31 -12.32
CA PHE A 123 -0.10 -12.91 -11.09
C PHE A 123 1.40 -13.26 -11.03
N PRO A 124 1.87 -14.46 -11.42
CA PRO A 124 3.29 -14.81 -11.36
C PRO A 124 4.19 -13.93 -12.24
N THR A 125 3.62 -13.25 -13.24
CA THR A 125 4.35 -12.38 -14.18
C THR A 125 4.42 -10.92 -13.74
N ILE A 126 3.66 -10.54 -12.70
CA ILE A 126 3.58 -9.15 -12.25
C ILE A 126 4.73 -8.82 -11.32
N ASN A 127 5.51 -7.81 -11.69
CA ASN A 127 6.48 -7.21 -10.78
C ASN A 127 5.76 -6.31 -9.78
N ARG A 128 6.00 -6.56 -8.49
CA ARG A 128 5.42 -5.83 -7.37
C ARG A 128 6.19 -4.51 -7.15
N PRO A 129 5.55 -3.51 -6.53
CA PRO A 129 6.21 -2.25 -6.23
C PRO A 129 7.40 -2.44 -5.28
N ASN A 130 8.51 -1.82 -5.62
CA ASN A 130 9.73 -1.75 -4.84
C ASN A 130 9.60 -0.75 -3.69
N LEU A 131 10.46 -0.90 -2.69
CA LEU A 131 10.80 0.16 -1.75
C LEU A 131 12.13 0.78 -2.19
N ASN A 132 12.16 2.09 -2.37
CA ASN A 132 13.34 2.84 -2.78
C ASN A 132 13.81 3.75 -1.64
N LEU A 133 15.13 3.75 -1.41
CA LEU A 133 15.83 4.71 -0.56
C LEU A 133 16.78 5.51 -1.44
N GLU A 134 16.58 6.81 -1.57
CA GLU A 134 17.56 7.70 -2.22
C GLU A 134 18.59 8.13 -1.19
N VAL A 135 19.85 7.77 -1.44
CA VAL A 135 20.95 7.91 -0.47
C VAL A 135 22.11 8.70 -1.04
N ASP A 136 22.83 9.41 -0.18
CA ASP A 136 24.24 9.73 -0.41
C ASP A 136 25.03 8.53 0.11
N PRO A 137 25.74 7.78 -0.74
CA PRO A 137 26.61 6.70 -0.28
C PRO A 137 27.75 7.20 0.62
N ASN A 138 28.08 8.50 0.59
CA ASN A 138 29.23 9.14 1.21
C ASN A 138 30.56 8.50 0.80
N ARG A 139 30.68 8.22 -0.50
CA ARG A 139 31.82 7.50 -1.08
C ARG A 139 32.32 8.19 -2.36
N PRO A 140 33.62 8.46 -2.49
CA PRO A 140 34.17 9.07 -3.71
C PRO A 140 33.86 8.28 -4.99
N GLU A 141 33.78 6.94 -4.91
CA GLU A 141 33.66 6.04 -6.06
C GLU A 141 32.24 5.95 -6.63
N THR A 142 31.22 6.27 -5.82
CA THR A 142 29.80 6.21 -6.21
C THR A 142 29.18 7.59 -6.42
N GLY A 143 29.91 8.66 -6.08
CA GLY A 143 29.39 10.01 -6.01
C GLY A 143 28.47 10.22 -4.80
N ASN A 144 27.74 11.33 -4.82
CA ASN A 144 26.88 11.79 -3.73
C ASN A 144 25.41 11.38 -3.86
N TYR A 145 25.11 10.44 -4.77
CA TYR A 145 23.74 9.99 -5.01
C TYR A 145 23.68 8.57 -5.57
N SER A 146 22.83 7.75 -4.97
CA SER A 146 22.38 6.46 -5.50
C SER A 146 20.96 6.18 -5.00
N SER A 147 20.26 5.26 -5.65
CA SER A 147 19.03 4.68 -5.11
C SER A 147 19.30 3.24 -4.71
N LEU A 148 18.96 2.89 -3.48
CA LEU A 148 18.85 1.51 -3.02
C LEU A 148 17.44 1.04 -3.33
N VAL A 149 17.30 -0.06 -4.08
CA VAL A 149 16.02 -0.55 -4.57
C VAL A 149 15.80 -1.98 -4.11
N TYR A 150 14.76 -2.19 -3.29
CA TYR A 150 14.34 -3.51 -2.82
C TYR A 150 13.60 -4.27 -3.92
N LEU A 151 13.89 -5.55 -4.09
CA LEU A 151 13.32 -6.42 -5.11
C LEU A 151 12.39 -7.47 -4.48
N PRO A 152 11.10 -7.16 -4.27
CA PRO A 152 10.16 -8.08 -3.63
C PRO A 152 9.90 -9.38 -4.42
N ASN A 153 10.08 -9.36 -5.75
CA ASN A 153 9.86 -10.52 -6.59
C ASN A 153 11.01 -11.54 -6.57
N THR A 154 12.22 -11.12 -6.22
CA THR A 154 13.40 -11.99 -6.16
C THR A 154 13.88 -12.26 -4.73
N SER A 155 13.32 -11.54 -3.75
CA SER A 155 13.51 -11.82 -2.33
C SER A 155 12.85 -13.13 -1.92
N VAL A 156 13.39 -13.75 -0.89
CA VAL A 156 12.93 -15.05 -0.36
C VAL A 156 12.60 -14.91 1.13
N ALA A 157 11.93 -15.90 1.70
CA ALA A 157 11.60 -15.90 3.13
C ALA A 157 12.86 -15.79 4.01
N PRO A 158 12.82 -15.06 5.13
CA PRO A 158 11.65 -14.35 5.67
C PRO A 158 11.33 -12.98 5.02
N SER A 159 12.20 -12.43 4.16
CA SER A 159 11.97 -11.11 3.54
C SER A 159 10.72 -11.02 2.66
N ALA A 160 10.40 -12.09 1.92
CA ALA A 160 9.17 -12.18 1.12
C ALA A 160 8.39 -13.45 1.44
N PRO A 161 7.05 -13.47 1.22
CA PRO A 161 6.25 -14.68 1.37
C PRO A 161 6.80 -15.83 0.51
N SER A 162 6.98 -17.02 1.08
CA SER A 162 7.45 -18.21 0.35
C SER A 162 6.52 -18.61 -0.80
N THR A 163 5.24 -18.27 -0.70
CA THR A 163 4.23 -18.49 -1.74
C THR A 163 3.33 -17.27 -1.80
N PRO A 164 3.68 -16.27 -2.64
CA PRO A 164 2.82 -15.13 -2.87
C PRO A 164 1.51 -15.55 -3.53
N LEU A 165 0.42 -14.87 -3.19
CA LEU A 165 -0.93 -15.16 -3.66
C LEU A 165 -1.56 -13.89 -4.23
N PRO A 166 -2.35 -13.99 -5.33
CA PRO A 166 -3.08 -12.86 -5.86
C PRO A 166 -4.20 -12.42 -4.92
N ASN A 167 -4.60 -11.15 -5.02
CA ASN A 167 -5.78 -10.59 -4.37
C ASN A 167 -5.81 -10.75 -2.84
N VAL A 168 -4.65 -10.82 -2.18
CA VAL A 168 -4.51 -10.80 -0.71
C VAL A 168 -3.43 -9.82 -0.30
N TRP A 169 -3.57 -9.26 0.90
CA TRP A 169 -2.51 -8.46 1.52
C TRP A 169 -1.43 -9.36 2.08
N GLN A 170 -0.18 -9.11 1.69
CA GLN A 170 0.99 -9.85 2.16
C GLN A 170 2.08 -8.89 2.61
N GLN A 171 2.72 -9.19 3.73
CA GLN A 171 3.83 -8.40 4.26
C GLN A 171 5.14 -8.79 3.58
N TYR A 172 5.96 -7.79 3.32
CA TYR A 172 7.33 -7.90 2.86
C TYR A 172 8.21 -7.20 3.88
N ASP A 173 9.29 -7.85 4.28
CA ASP A 173 10.31 -7.32 5.18
C ASP A 173 11.59 -7.09 4.36
N ALA A 174 11.78 -5.86 3.93
CA ALA A 174 12.91 -5.45 3.12
C ALA A 174 14.22 -5.41 3.92
N SER A 175 14.17 -5.42 5.25
CA SER A 175 15.35 -5.46 6.14
C SER A 175 15.80 -6.89 6.53
N ALA A 176 14.91 -7.88 6.42
CA ALA A 176 15.18 -9.23 6.88
C ALA A 176 16.17 -10.01 6.01
N GLU A 177 16.61 -11.17 6.53
CA GLU A 177 17.33 -12.18 5.76
C GLU A 177 16.53 -12.59 4.51
N GLY A 178 17.24 -12.89 3.42
CA GLY A 178 16.62 -13.22 2.14
C GLY A 178 16.18 -12.00 1.32
N SER A 179 16.33 -10.77 1.86
CA SER A 179 16.12 -9.54 1.12
C SER A 179 17.08 -9.40 -0.05
N ARG A 180 16.59 -8.83 -1.14
CA ARG A 180 17.39 -8.54 -2.35
C ARG A 180 17.28 -7.07 -2.68
N TRP A 181 18.42 -6.41 -2.75
CA TRP A 181 18.57 -5.00 -3.01
C TRP A 181 19.65 -4.77 -4.05
N TYR A 182 19.49 -3.70 -4.84
CA TYR A 182 20.55 -3.22 -5.70
C TYR A 182 20.71 -1.71 -5.61
N MET A 183 21.88 -1.24 -6.05
CA MET A 183 22.18 0.17 -6.22
C MET A 183 22.04 0.58 -7.67
N THR A 184 21.38 1.70 -7.95
CA THR A 184 21.31 2.25 -9.32
C THR A 184 22.66 2.81 -9.78
N ARG A 185 23.51 3.24 -8.84
CA ARG A 185 24.87 3.75 -9.09
C ARG A 185 25.87 3.09 -8.14
N PRO A 186 26.23 1.81 -8.37
CA PRO A 186 27.11 1.06 -7.48
C PRO A 186 28.59 1.49 -7.58
N GLY A 187 28.96 2.25 -8.62
CA GLY A 187 30.34 2.62 -8.90
C GLY A 187 31.24 1.39 -9.02
N THR A 188 32.49 1.51 -8.56
CA THR A 188 33.41 0.38 -8.37
C THR A 188 33.39 -0.17 -6.94
N LEU A 189 32.62 0.45 -6.04
CA LEU A 189 32.61 0.13 -4.62
C LEU A 189 31.97 -1.23 -4.33
N THR A 190 30.95 -1.58 -5.11
CA THR A 190 30.17 -2.79 -4.86
C THR A 190 29.70 -3.48 -6.14
N THR A 191 29.49 -4.78 -6.03
CA THR A 191 28.84 -5.62 -7.04
C THR A 191 27.32 -5.72 -6.85
N CYS A 192 26.73 -4.97 -5.89
CA CYS A 192 25.28 -4.90 -5.63
C CYS A 192 24.52 -4.23 -6.78
N THR A 193 24.43 -4.94 -7.91
CA THR A 193 23.73 -4.54 -9.13
C THR A 193 22.40 -5.26 -9.21
N GLN A 194 21.51 -4.84 -10.13
CA GLN A 194 20.23 -5.53 -10.31
C GLN A 194 20.42 -7.02 -10.69
N ALA A 195 21.48 -7.34 -11.44
CA ALA A 195 21.82 -8.71 -11.83
C ALA A 195 22.50 -9.52 -10.70
N ASN A 196 23.11 -8.83 -9.72
CA ASN A 196 23.77 -9.44 -8.57
C ASN A 196 23.37 -8.69 -7.29
N PRO A 197 22.12 -8.87 -6.82
CA PRO A 197 21.59 -8.13 -5.69
C PRO A 197 22.17 -8.61 -4.36
N CYS A 198 22.33 -7.67 -3.43
CA CYS A 198 22.80 -7.91 -2.07
C CYS A 198 21.64 -7.95 -1.09
N SER A 199 21.89 -8.42 0.12
CA SER A 199 21.00 -8.21 1.27
C SER A 199 21.07 -6.78 1.78
N PHE A 200 20.07 -6.38 2.57
CA PHE A 200 20.08 -5.07 3.24
C PHE A 200 21.27 -4.92 4.21
N ALA A 201 21.60 -5.97 4.95
CA ALA A 201 22.74 -5.99 5.87
C ALA A 201 24.08 -5.82 5.15
N GLU A 202 24.28 -6.46 4.00
CA GLU A 202 25.48 -6.28 3.17
C GLU A 202 25.59 -4.84 2.66
N LEU A 203 24.48 -4.22 2.24
CA LEU A 203 24.48 -2.81 1.84
C LEU A 203 24.87 -1.89 3.00
N LYS A 204 24.31 -2.08 4.21
CA LYS A 204 24.70 -1.31 5.41
C LYS A 204 26.19 -1.44 5.71
N ALA A 205 26.75 -2.65 5.58
CA ALA A 205 28.18 -2.89 5.81
C ALA A 205 29.09 -2.23 4.76
N LEU A 206 28.66 -2.21 3.49
CA LEU A 206 29.40 -1.56 2.40
C LEU A 206 29.30 -0.03 2.45
N LEU A 207 28.18 0.48 2.97
CA LEU A 207 27.82 1.90 3.03
C LEU A 207 27.65 2.39 4.48
N PRO A 208 28.68 2.27 5.34
CA PRO A 208 28.55 2.56 6.77
C PRO A 208 28.24 4.04 7.06
N ASP A 209 28.69 4.93 6.18
CA ASP A 209 28.51 6.39 6.32
C ASP A 209 27.34 6.92 5.48
N ALA A 210 26.59 6.06 4.79
CA ALA A 210 25.51 6.52 3.92
C ALA A 210 24.34 7.10 4.71
N VAL A 211 23.70 8.11 4.13
CA VAL A 211 22.52 8.77 4.67
C VAL A 211 21.43 8.84 3.61
N ILE A 212 20.16 8.86 4.03
CA ILE A 212 19.06 9.21 3.13
C ILE A 212 19.23 10.68 2.69
N THR A 213 19.22 10.94 1.38
CA THR A 213 19.38 12.31 0.84
C THR A 213 18.06 12.98 0.51
N TYR A 214 17.20 12.27 -0.19
CA TYR A 214 16.02 12.86 -0.80
C TYR A 214 14.75 12.21 -0.32
N SER A 215 14.58 10.90 -0.53
CA SER A 215 13.31 10.26 -0.22
C SER A 215 13.40 8.80 0.17
N ILE A 216 12.34 8.38 0.85
CA ILE A 216 11.92 6.99 0.94
C ILE A 216 10.59 6.89 0.21
N ALA A 217 10.47 5.93 -0.72
CA ALA A 217 9.34 5.88 -1.64
C ALA A 217 8.94 4.45 -2.03
N ILE A 218 7.64 4.27 -2.23
CA ILE A 218 7.09 3.15 -2.97
C ILE A 218 7.27 3.43 -4.46
N ASN A 219 7.94 2.53 -5.16
CA ASN A 219 8.35 2.70 -6.55
C ASN A 219 7.75 1.60 -7.42
N LYS A 220 7.27 1.98 -8.60
CA LYS A 220 7.07 1.04 -9.70
C LYS A 220 7.80 1.57 -10.92
N GLY A 221 8.90 0.92 -11.30
CA GLY A 221 9.81 1.42 -12.33
C GLY A 221 9.32 1.20 -13.75
N SER A 222 9.91 1.95 -14.69
CA SER A 222 9.86 1.61 -16.10
C SER A 222 10.48 0.24 -16.37
N ASN A 223 9.99 -0.46 -17.38
CA ASN A 223 10.35 -1.83 -17.76
C ASN A 223 9.97 -2.93 -16.76
N ASP A 224 9.28 -2.58 -15.66
CA ASP A 224 8.76 -3.56 -14.71
C ASP A 224 7.35 -4.06 -15.10
N GLY A 225 6.81 -3.69 -16.27
CA GLY A 225 5.46 -4.09 -16.71
C GLY A 225 4.31 -3.33 -16.03
N PRO A 226 3.05 -3.69 -16.33
CA PRO A 226 1.89 -3.10 -15.68
C PRO A 226 1.76 -3.53 -14.21
N PHE A 227 1.08 -2.72 -13.41
CA PHE A 227 0.70 -3.09 -12.04
C PHE A 227 -0.63 -2.43 -11.65
N HIS A 228 -1.50 -3.23 -11.06
CA HIS A 228 -2.75 -2.80 -10.46
C HIS A 228 -2.80 -3.38 -9.05
N GLY A 229 -2.76 -2.51 -8.05
CA GLY A 229 -2.70 -2.98 -6.68
C GLY A 229 -2.62 -1.86 -5.69
N ALA A 230 -2.15 -2.20 -4.49
CA ALA A 230 -2.00 -1.24 -3.42
C ALA A 230 -0.85 -1.59 -2.49
N VAL A 231 -0.39 -0.58 -1.75
CA VAL A 231 0.60 -0.70 -0.68
C VAL A 231 0.03 -0.08 0.58
N ASP A 232 0.32 -0.68 1.73
CA ASP A 232 -0.07 -0.14 3.02
C ASP A 232 0.98 -0.40 4.11
N GLY A 233 0.93 0.35 5.20
CA GLY A 233 1.68 0.09 6.43
C GLY A 233 3.19 0.05 6.26
N LEU A 234 3.78 1.08 5.62
CA LEU A 234 5.23 1.18 5.52
C LEU A 234 5.80 1.41 6.92
N ARG A 235 6.49 0.42 7.47
CA ARG A 235 7.19 0.50 8.75
C ARG A 235 8.65 0.83 8.52
N ILE A 236 9.13 1.86 9.22
CA ILE A 236 10.53 2.23 9.33
C ILE A 236 10.86 2.30 10.82
N ASN A 237 11.66 1.35 11.30
CA ASN A 237 11.91 1.15 12.73
C ASN A 237 10.58 1.05 13.50
N ASP A 238 10.34 1.97 14.45
CA ASP A 238 9.15 1.99 15.31
C ASP A 238 7.97 2.79 14.74
N ALA A 239 8.16 3.46 13.60
CA ALA A 239 7.13 4.25 12.94
C ALA A 239 6.46 3.45 11.82
N VAL A 240 5.14 3.38 11.84
CA VAL A 240 4.30 2.85 10.75
C VAL A 240 3.59 4.01 10.06
N TYR A 241 3.79 4.12 8.75
CA TYR A 241 3.09 5.04 7.87
C TYR A 241 1.89 4.29 7.27
N ASP A 242 0.74 4.56 7.86
CA ASP A 242 -0.58 4.03 7.51
C ASP A 242 -1.21 4.91 6.42
N PHE A 243 -1.43 4.34 5.23
CA PHE A 243 -1.89 5.09 4.07
C PHE A 243 -3.43 5.12 4.05
N GLU A 244 -4.01 6.29 4.32
CA GLU A 244 -5.45 6.45 4.48
C GLU A 244 -6.06 7.34 3.38
N PRO A 245 -7.36 7.25 3.05
CA PRO A 245 -7.97 8.03 1.97
C PRO A 245 -7.82 9.54 2.11
N LEU A 246 -7.56 10.01 3.34
CA LEU A 246 -7.40 11.42 3.69
C LEU A 246 -5.95 11.81 3.98
N GLY A 247 -4.98 10.94 3.70
CA GLY A 247 -3.57 11.24 3.95
C GLY A 247 -2.82 10.09 4.61
N VAL A 248 -1.55 10.33 4.94
CA VAL A 248 -0.72 9.33 5.62
C VAL A 248 -0.72 9.61 7.11
N LYS A 249 -1.01 8.60 7.92
CA LYS A 249 -0.92 8.68 9.38
C LYS A 249 0.36 8.02 9.85
N THR A 250 1.02 8.62 10.82
CA THR A 250 2.14 7.99 11.50
C THR A 250 1.67 7.37 12.82
N LEU A 251 1.85 6.07 12.95
CA LEU A 251 1.59 5.30 14.16
C LEU A 251 2.93 4.88 14.76
N PHE A 252 3.09 4.97 16.07
CA PHE A 252 4.32 4.54 16.76
C PHE A 252 4.06 3.28 17.58
N ASP A 253 4.85 2.24 17.35
CA ASP A 253 4.80 1.03 18.18
C ASP A 253 5.28 1.39 19.60
N GLY A 254 4.36 1.37 20.56
CA GLY A 254 4.61 1.80 21.95
C GLY A 254 3.86 3.06 22.41
N THR A 255 3.12 3.75 21.54
CA THR A 255 2.27 4.89 21.93
C THR A 255 0.81 4.63 21.57
N LEU A 256 0.17 3.66 22.24
CA LEU A 256 -1.20 3.93 22.68
C LEU A 256 -1.09 4.97 23.80
N ALA A 257 -0.81 6.22 23.43
CA ALA A 257 -1.25 7.32 24.27
C ALA A 257 -2.76 7.14 24.33
N SER A 258 -3.21 6.62 25.48
CA SER A 258 -4.59 6.79 25.89
C SER A 258 -4.90 8.24 25.61
N ALA A 259 -5.78 8.50 24.65
CA ALA A 259 -6.50 9.75 24.63
C ALA A 259 -7.21 9.75 25.98
N ASP A 260 -6.56 10.37 26.95
CA ASP A 260 -7.13 10.68 28.24
C ASP A 260 -8.23 11.69 27.92
N VAL A 261 -9.39 11.14 27.58
CA VAL A 261 -10.64 11.85 27.53
C VAL A 261 -10.90 12.25 28.97
N SER A 262 -10.28 13.36 29.37
CA SER A 262 -10.84 14.15 30.45
C SER A 262 -12.27 14.47 30.04
N PRO A 263 -13.29 13.98 30.78
CA PRO A 263 -14.65 14.37 30.48
C PRO A 263 -14.72 15.90 30.60
N PRO A 264 -15.42 16.60 29.69
CA PRO A 264 -15.64 18.03 29.86
C PRO A 264 -16.36 18.22 31.19
N SER A 265 -15.79 19.05 32.06
CA SER A 265 -16.46 19.53 33.26
C SER A 265 -17.77 20.19 32.83
N GLU A 266 -18.89 19.60 33.19
CA GLU A 266 -20.20 20.25 33.14
C GLU A 266 -20.11 21.54 33.95
N SER A 267 -19.99 22.67 33.25
CA SER A 267 -20.36 23.96 33.81
C SER A 267 -21.82 24.18 33.44
N GLU A 268 -22.65 24.27 34.47
CA GLU A 268 -24.09 24.54 34.38
C GLU A 268 -24.38 25.74 33.45
N PRO A 269 -25.41 25.65 32.58
CA PRO A 269 -25.81 26.79 31.79
C PRO A 269 -26.55 27.80 32.67
N SER A 270 -25.90 28.94 32.93
CA SER A 270 -26.56 30.15 33.42
C SER A 270 -27.65 30.57 32.45
N GLU A 271 -28.89 30.44 32.92
CA GLU A 271 -30.13 30.96 32.37
C GLU A 271 -29.96 32.41 31.89
N LYS A 272 -30.24 32.67 30.61
CA LYS A 272 -30.50 34.01 30.08
C LYS A 272 -31.81 34.02 29.28
N PRO A 273 -32.59 35.11 29.39
CA PRO A 273 -34.01 35.09 29.04
C PRO A 273 -34.25 35.19 27.53
N GLN A 274 -35.21 34.39 27.05
CA GLN A 274 -35.74 34.46 25.68
C GLN A 274 -36.42 35.82 25.42
N PRO A 275 -36.17 36.46 24.27
CA PRO A 275 -37.10 37.42 23.70
C PRO A 275 -38.10 36.76 22.73
N ARG A 276 -39.35 37.14 22.95
CA ARG A 276 -40.59 36.83 22.23
C ARG A 276 -40.49 36.72 20.70
N LEU A 277 -41.19 35.71 20.21
CA LEU A 277 -41.74 35.56 18.86
C LEU A 277 -42.48 36.81 18.36
N ARG A 278 -42.26 37.15 17.08
CA ARG A 278 -43.28 37.78 16.22
C ARG A 278 -43.38 37.00 14.90
N PRO A 279 -44.60 36.65 14.44
CA PRO A 279 -44.84 36.05 13.13
C PRO A 279 -45.31 37.09 12.10
N LYS A 280 -45.00 36.86 10.81
CA LYS A 280 -45.85 37.18 9.63
C LYS A 280 -45.11 36.80 8.33
N SER A 281 -45.64 35.82 7.59
CA SER A 281 -46.46 35.93 6.35
C SER A 281 -45.58 36.02 5.09
N ALA A 282 -45.47 34.98 4.26
CA ALA A 282 -46.46 34.44 3.30
C ALA A 282 -46.50 35.23 1.97
N ASP A 283 -46.67 34.44 0.90
CA ASP A 283 -46.87 34.75 -0.53
C ASP A 283 -45.62 34.98 -1.40
N ALA A 284 -45.52 34.58 -2.68
CA ALA A 284 -46.02 33.49 -3.56
C ALA A 284 -45.24 33.66 -4.92
N PRO A 285 -45.65 33.17 -6.12
CA PRO A 285 -44.86 32.23 -6.94
C PRO A 285 -44.59 32.70 -8.41
N GLU A 286 -44.24 31.74 -9.29
CA GLU A 286 -44.26 31.76 -10.78
C GLU A 286 -43.12 32.51 -11.49
N SER A 287 -42.65 32.19 -12.70
CA SER A 287 -42.84 31.13 -13.72
C SER A 287 -41.63 31.28 -14.67
N GLY A 288 -41.07 30.23 -15.26
CA GLY A 288 -41.47 29.74 -16.59
C GLY A 288 -40.46 30.18 -17.67
N THR A 289 -39.88 29.21 -18.40
CA THR A 289 -39.90 29.11 -19.88
C THR A 289 -39.07 27.91 -20.34
N ALA A 290 -39.72 27.07 -21.15
CA ALA A 290 -39.16 25.96 -21.91
C ALA A 290 -38.90 26.39 -23.36
N VAL A 291 -37.90 25.78 -24.02
CA VAL A 291 -37.73 25.58 -25.48
C VAL A 291 -36.81 24.34 -25.59
N GLU A 292 -37.23 23.12 -25.93
CA GLU A 292 -37.82 22.50 -27.14
C GLU A 292 -36.85 22.24 -28.33
N ALA A 293 -36.75 20.93 -28.66
CA ALA A 293 -36.37 20.21 -29.91
C ALA A 293 -34.93 20.33 -30.48
N ASP A 294 -34.08 19.27 -30.57
CA ASP A 294 -34.08 18.03 -31.43
C ASP A 294 -33.67 18.32 -32.91
N PRO A 295 -33.09 17.41 -33.75
CA PRO A 295 -32.57 16.04 -33.58
C PRO A 295 -31.15 15.77 -34.17
N SER A 296 -30.69 14.53 -33.94
CA SER A 296 -29.61 13.80 -34.65
C SER A 296 -29.77 13.81 -36.19
N PRO A 297 -28.73 13.49 -36.99
CA PRO A 297 -28.65 12.09 -37.45
C PRO A 297 -27.25 11.52 -37.78
N SER A 298 -27.20 10.18 -37.68
CA SER A 298 -26.64 9.22 -38.64
C SER A 298 -25.19 8.71 -38.52
N ALA A 299 -25.18 7.39 -38.30
CA ALA A 299 -24.18 6.38 -38.63
C ALA A 299 -23.64 6.41 -40.07
N ALA A 300 -22.41 5.90 -40.22
CA ALA A 300 -21.77 5.18 -41.36
C ALA A 300 -20.24 5.35 -41.20
N ARG A 301 -19.33 4.37 -41.30
CA ARG A 301 -19.27 3.17 -42.15
C ARG A 301 -18.20 2.23 -41.61
N LEU A 302 -18.55 0.96 -41.52
CA LEU A 302 -17.66 -0.19 -41.49
C LEU A 302 -17.22 -0.48 -42.94
N THR A 303 -15.92 -0.53 -43.25
CA THR A 303 -15.44 -1.24 -44.46
C THR A 303 -14.01 -1.75 -44.25
N ALA A 304 -13.87 -3.06 -44.40
CA ALA A 304 -12.61 -3.80 -44.39
C ALA A 304 -11.69 -3.44 -45.57
N ARG A 305 -10.38 -3.62 -45.39
CA ARG A 305 -9.48 -4.06 -46.46
C ARG A 305 -8.33 -4.92 -45.92
N LEU A 306 -8.46 -6.21 -46.20
CA LEU A 306 -7.37 -7.16 -46.37
C LEU A 306 -6.50 -6.69 -47.55
N HIS A 307 -5.18 -6.65 -47.39
CA HIS A 307 -4.27 -7.01 -48.49
C HIS A 307 -2.94 -7.50 -47.91
N ALA A 308 -2.61 -8.72 -48.28
CA ALA A 308 -1.35 -9.39 -48.06
C ALA A 308 -0.17 -8.64 -48.72
N HIS A 309 0.99 -8.69 -48.07
CA HIS A 309 2.27 -8.66 -48.78
C HIS A 309 3.17 -9.78 -48.29
N VAL A 310 3.54 -10.60 -49.27
CA VAL A 310 4.53 -11.68 -49.26
C VAL A 310 5.89 -11.05 -49.58
N GLY A 311 6.96 -11.52 -48.93
CA GLY A 311 8.36 -11.27 -49.32
C GLY A 311 9.28 -11.41 -48.09
N ALA A 312 9.86 -12.57 -47.80
CA ALA A 312 11.05 -13.18 -48.42
C ALA A 312 12.39 -12.51 -48.01
N GLY A 313 13.31 -13.30 -47.45
CA GLY A 313 14.74 -12.96 -47.24
C GLY A 313 15.20 -13.25 -45.80
N LEU A 314 15.63 -14.46 -45.45
CA LEU A 314 16.97 -15.02 -45.65
C LEU A 314 18.08 -14.29 -44.88
N ALA A 315 18.58 -14.89 -43.78
CA ALA A 315 20.00 -15.19 -43.56
C ALA A 315 20.23 -15.75 -42.15
N ALA A 316 20.46 -17.06 -42.09
CA ALA A 316 21.18 -17.69 -41.00
C ALA A 316 22.68 -17.46 -41.19
N ARG A 317 23.40 -17.12 -40.13
CA ARG A 317 24.83 -17.41 -39.93
C ARG A 317 25.21 -17.16 -38.46
N LEU A 318 25.69 -18.24 -37.84
CA LEU A 318 26.61 -18.35 -36.68
C LEU A 318 26.26 -17.55 -35.41
#